data_AF-A0A957WDN9-F1
#
_entry.id   AF-A0A957WDN9-F1
#
_cell.length_a   1.000
_cell.length_b   1.000
_cell.length_c   1.000
_cell.angle_alpha   90.00
_cell.angle_beta   90.00
_cell.angle_gamma   90.00
#
_symmetry.space_group_name_H-M   'P 1'
#
loop_
_entity.id
_entity.type
_entity.pdbx_description
1 polymer ?
#
loop_
_entity_poly.entity_id
_entity_poly.type
_entity_poly.pdbx_seq_one_letter_code
_entity_poly.pdbx_strand_id
1 'polypeptide(L)'
;MGRRLPTPRHRRLRFAAGTDPPESNPSTRYSLHYDGRAIDVTTWPVNWNLYGRLCALAHCAGFDYVENEVTHCHASINASSLCTQCGE
;
A
#
# COMPACT_ATOMS: atom_id res chain seq x y z
N MET A 1 -43.26 -9.18 -7.60
CA MET A 1 -42.09 -9.75 -6.90
C MET A 1 -40.85 -8.92 -7.26
N GLY A 2 -40.51 -7.92 -6.43
CA GLY A 2 -39.32 -7.09 -6.66
C GLY A 2 -38.06 -7.79 -6.16
N ARG A 3 -37.10 -8.05 -7.06
CA ARG A 3 -35.78 -8.58 -6.68
C ARG A 3 -35.03 -7.48 -5.93
N ARG A 4 -34.77 -7.66 -4.63
CA ARG A 4 -33.82 -6.81 -3.89
C ARG A 4 -32.44 -6.99 -4.53
N LEU A 5 -31.89 -5.90 -5.06
CA LEU A 5 -30.48 -5.86 -5.45
C LEU A 5 -29.62 -6.07 -4.19
N PRO A 6 -28.56 -6.89 -4.24
CA PRO A 6 -27.66 -7.05 -3.11
C PRO A 6 -27.03 -5.71 -2.74
N THR A 7 -27.01 -5.39 -1.45
CA THR A 7 -26.38 -4.16 -0.95
C THR A 7 -24.88 -4.19 -1.22
N PRO A 8 -24.27 -3.09 -1.69
CA PRO A 8 -22.84 -3.04 -1.90
C PRO A 8 -22.12 -3.26 -0.56
N ARG A 9 -21.30 -4.31 -0.48
CA ARG A 9 -20.37 -4.47 0.64
C ARG A 9 -19.16 -3.59 0.37
N HIS A 10 -19.16 -2.38 0.92
CA HIS A 10 -18.00 -1.49 0.87
C HIS A 10 -16.81 -2.15 1.59
N ARG A 11 -15.68 -2.28 0.90
CA ARG A 11 -14.39 -2.67 1.49
C ARG A 11 -13.57 -1.40 1.70
N ARG A 12 -12.88 -1.31 2.85
CA ARG A 12 -12.02 -0.18 3.19
C ARG A 12 -10.56 -0.59 3.10
N LEU A 13 -9.70 0.37 2.80
CA LEU A 13 -8.25 0.22 2.97
C LEU A 13 -7.94 0.16 4.46
N ARG A 14 -7.01 -0.71 4.82
CA ARG A 14 -6.41 -0.75 6.15
C ARG A 14 -4.91 -0.56 6.01
N PHE A 15 -4.42 0.49 6.64
CA PHE A 15 -3.00 0.69 6.87
C PHE A 15 -2.54 -0.31 7.94
N ALA A 16 -1.55 -1.13 7.60
CA ALA A 16 -0.97 -2.11 8.52
C ALA A 16 0.28 -1.55 9.21
N ALA A 17 1.08 -0.77 8.50
CA ALA A 17 2.23 -0.04 9.03
C ALA A 17 2.50 1.22 8.18
N GLY A 18 3.03 2.27 8.82
CA GLY A 18 3.47 3.51 8.16
C GLY A 18 4.87 3.98 8.58
N THR A 19 5.51 3.29 9.54
CA THR A 19 6.89 3.49 9.99
C THR A 19 7.31 2.23 10.74
N ASP A 20 8.48 1.68 10.39
CA ASP A 20 9.05 0.51 11.04
C ASP A 20 9.55 0.85 12.47
N PRO A 21 9.54 -0.08 13.43
CA PRO A 21 10.16 0.13 14.74
C PRO A 21 11.68 0.37 14.62
N PRO A 22 12.32 1.05 15.59
CA PRO A 22 13.76 1.29 15.57
C PRO A 22 14.54 -0.01 15.47
N GLU A 23 15.54 0.00 14.61
CA GLU A 23 15.98 -1.19 13.90
C GLU A 23 17.10 -1.96 14.60
N SER A 24 17.02 -3.29 14.60
CA SER A 24 18.11 -4.20 15.00
C SER A 24 18.62 -5.09 13.87
N ASN A 25 17.92 -5.15 12.74
CA ASN A 25 18.25 -6.00 11.60
C ASN A 25 18.99 -5.19 10.51
N PRO A 26 20.26 -5.45 10.18
CA PRO A 26 20.99 -4.69 9.16
C PRO A 26 20.37 -4.67 7.76
N SER A 27 19.47 -5.60 7.43
CA SER A 27 18.83 -5.71 6.11
C SER A 27 17.69 -4.71 5.87
N THR A 28 17.19 -4.04 6.91
CA THR A 28 16.09 -3.06 6.81
C THR A 28 16.61 -1.60 6.88
N ARG A 29 17.95 -1.41 6.86
CA ARG A 29 18.60 -0.17 7.38
C ARG A 29 18.42 1.06 6.53
N TYR A 30 17.82 0.83 5.38
CA TYR A 30 17.51 1.80 4.36
C TYR A 30 16.05 1.64 3.91
N SER A 31 15.19 1.08 4.77
CA SER A 31 13.76 0.94 4.52
C SER A 31 13.15 2.33 4.33
N LEU A 32 12.42 2.51 3.23
CA LEU A 32 11.72 3.75 2.90
C LEU A 32 10.59 4.08 3.89
N HIS A 33 10.20 3.13 4.75
CA HIS A 33 9.27 3.34 5.85
C HIS A 33 9.81 4.32 6.89
N TYR A 34 11.14 4.35 7.13
CA TYR A 34 11.75 5.31 8.05
C TYR A 34 11.77 6.73 7.49
N ASP A 35 11.83 6.87 6.17
CA ASP A 35 11.74 8.16 5.47
C ASP A 35 10.28 8.67 5.35
N GLY A 36 9.30 7.87 5.77
CA GLY A 36 7.87 8.16 5.56
C GLY A 36 7.46 8.09 4.09
N ARG A 37 8.24 7.39 3.25
CA ARG A 37 8.00 7.26 1.80
C ARG A 37 7.45 5.91 1.39
N ALA A 38 7.20 5.01 2.34
CA ALA A 38 6.57 3.72 2.09
C ALA A 38 5.41 3.45 3.06
N ILE A 39 4.49 2.60 2.63
CA ILE A 39 3.35 2.12 3.41
C ILE A 39 3.06 0.66 3.09
N ASP A 40 2.56 -0.05 4.08
CA ASP A 40 2.09 -1.43 3.93
C ASP A 40 0.56 -1.45 4.08
N VAL A 41 -0.12 -1.86 3.00
CA VAL A 41 -1.59 -1.84 2.92
C VAL A 41 -2.18 -3.23 2.81
N THR A 42 -3.32 -3.39 3.50
CA THR A 42 -4.14 -4.60 3.46
C THR A 42 -5.60 -4.23 3.24
N THR A 43 -6.43 -5.20 2.85
CA THR A 43 -7.89 -5.00 2.79
C THR A 43 -8.51 -5.12 4.18
N TRP A 44 -9.62 -4.44 4.42
CA TRP A 44 -10.51 -4.77 5.54
C TRP A 44 -11.88 -5.28 5.04
N PRO A 45 -12.29 -6.50 5.42
CA PRO A 45 -11.53 -7.51 6.17
C PRO A 45 -10.30 -8.03 5.40
N VAL A 46 -9.34 -8.60 6.13
CA VAL A 46 -8.11 -9.15 5.54
C VAL A 46 -8.47 -10.28 4.58
N ASN A 47 -7.98 -10.19 3.34
CA ASN A 47 -8.18 -11.21 2.32
C ASN A 47 -6.99 -11.24 1.35
N TRP A 48 -6.13 -12.23 1.52
CA TRP A 48 -4.88 -12.36 0.74
C TRP A 48 -5.14 -12.58 -0.76
N ASN A 49 -6.28 -13.17 -1.12
CA ASN A 49 -6.68 -13.37 -2.52
C ASN A 49 -6.90 -12.04 -3.27
N LEU A 50 -7.00 -10.92 -2.55
CA LEU A 50 -7.20 -9.60 -3.14
C LEU A 50 -5.90 -8.79 -3.23
N TYR A 51 -4.77 -9.25 -2.70
CA TYR A 51 -3.56 -8.45 -2.63
C TYR A 51 -2.97 -8.11 -4.00
N GLY A 52 -3.00 -9.04 -4.95
CA GLY A 52 -2.58 -8.73 -6.32
C GLY A 52 -3.41 -7.60 -6.95
N ARG A 53 -4.74 -7.58 -6.71
CA ARG A 53 -5.60 -6.47 -7.16
C ARG A 53 -5.40 -5.20 -6.34
N LEU A 54 -5.14 -5.31 -5.04
CA LEU A 54 -4.83 -4.18 -4.17
C LEU A 54 -3.55 -3.47 -4.63
N CYS A 55 -2.51 -4.23 -4.97
CA CYS A 55 -1.28 -3.70 -5.53
C CYS A 55 -1.48 -3.09 -6.91
N ALA A 56 -2.28 -3.71 -7.79
CA ALA A 56 -2.64 -3.09 -9.06
C ALA A 56 -3.33 -1.72 -8.86
N LEU A 57 -4.22 -1.61 -7.85
CA LEU A 57 -4.85 -0.33 -7.51
C LEU A 57 -3.86 0.68 -6.94
N ALA A 58 -2.90 0.25 -6.11
CA ALA A 58 -1.84 1.13 -5.61
C ALA A 58 -0.98 1.66 -6.76
N HIS A 59 -0.61 0.83 -7.73
CA HIS A 59 0.11 1.27 -8.92
C HIS A 59 -0.69 2.31 -9.71
N CYS A 60 -1.99 2.06 -9.95
CA CYS A 60 -2.87 3.04 -10.59
C CYS A 60 -3.07 4.33 -9.78
N ALA A 61 -2.86 4.29 -8.46
CA ALA A 61 -2.96 5.45 -7.59
C ALA A 61 -1.70 6.35 -7.63
N GLY A 62 -0.65 5.93 -8.33
CA GLY A 62 0.56 6.73 -8.54
C GLY A 62 1.71 6.44 -7.57
N PHE A 63 1.71 5.28 -6.90
CA PHE A 63 2.91 4.83 -6.19
C PHE A 63 3.99 4.44 -7.20
N ASP A 64 5.22 4.94 -6.99
CA ASP A 64 6.35 4.72 -7.91
C ASP A 64 6.81 3.26 -7.90
N TYR A 65 6.76 2.61 -6.72
CA TYR A 65 7.09 1.20 -6.56
C TYR A 65 6.00 0.48 -5.78
N VAL A 66 5.58 -0.68 -6.29
CA VAL A 66 4.54 -1.52 -5.66
C VAL A 66 4.96 -2.97 -5.74
N GLU A 67 4.92 -3.66 -4.61
CA GLU A 67 5.28 -5.06 -4.49
C GLU A 67 4.22 -5.85 -3.74
N ASN A 68 3.83 -7.00 -4.30
CA ASN A 68 2.90 -7.92 -3.67
C ASN A 68 3.67 -8.89 -2.78
N GLU A 69 3.91 -8.47 -1.54
CA GLU A 69 4.53 -9.32 -0.53
C GLU A 69 3.58 -10.40 0.00
N VAL A 70 4.12 -11.33 0.80
CA VAL A 70 3.37 -12.47 1.33
C VAL A 70 2.23 -12.03 2.27
N THR A 71 2.41 -10.93 3.02
CA THR A 71 1.48 -10.56 4.11
C THR A 71 0.70 -9.27 3.86
N HIS A 72 1.16 -8.44 2.93
CA HIS A 72 0.57 -7.14 2.61
C HIS A 72 1.01 -6.69 1.22
N CYS A 73 0.43 -5.60 0.73
CA CYS A 73 0.94 -4.90 -0.44
C CYS A 73 1.85 -3.76 0.01
N HIS A 74 3.12 -3.80 -0.38
CA HIS A 74 4.06 -2.72 -0.14
C HIS A 74 3.93 -1.67 -1.25
N ALA A 75 3.88 -0.40 -0.89
CA ALA A 75 3.83 0.69 -1.85
C ALA A 75 4.69 1.86 -1.37
N SER A 76 5.52 2.42 -2.26
CA SER A 76 6.43 3.50 -1.92
C SER A 76 6.59 4.53 -3.04
N ILE A 77 7.14 5.68 -2.68
CA ILE A 77 7.40 6.81 -3.56
C ILE A 77 8.87 7.18 -3.62
N ASN A 78 9.34 7.54 -4.80
CA ASN A 78 10.67 8.08 -5.01
C ASN A 78 10.73 9.51 -4.42
N ALA A 79 11.87 9.86 -3.85
CA ALA A 79 12.11 11.21 -3.34
C ALA A 79 12.00 12.26 -4.45
N SER A 80 12.35 11.93 -5.69
CA SER A 80 12.19 12.83 -6.83
C SER A 80 10.72 13.14 -7.12
N SER A 81 9.82 12.18 -6.87
CA SER A 81 8.38 12.32 -7.12
C SER A 81 7.68 13.22 -6.09
N LEU A 82 8.33 13.55 -4.97
CA LEU A 82 7.80 14.45 -3.93
C LEU A 82 7.81 15.93 -4.35
N CYS A 83 8.75 16.34 -5.20
CA CYS A 83 8.80 17.71 -5.71
C CYS A 83 8.10 17.79 -7.08
N THR A 84 6.80 18.08 -7.09
CA THR A 84 6.03 18.36 -8.31
C THR A 84 6.52 19.59 -9.09
N GLN A 85 7.46 20.36 -8.55
CA GLN A 85 8.02 21.57 -9.14
C GLN A 85 9.47 21.39 -9.64
N CYS A 86 10.12 20.27 -9.35
CA CYS A 86 11.52 20.01 -9.69
C CYS A 86 11.68 18.92 -10.78
N GLY A 87 10.56 18.39 -11.29
CA GLY A 87 10.52 17.25 -12.21
C GLY A 87 10.24 17.64 -13.67
N GLU A 88 10.93 18.66 -14.19
CA GLU A 88 11.04 18.90 -15.65
C GLU A 88 12.34 18.31 -16.20
#